data_AF-A0A1Q6DWL5-F1
#
_entry.id   AF-A0A1Q6DWL5-F1
#
_cell.length_a   1.000
_cell.length_b   1.000
_cell.length_c   1.000
_cell.angle_alpha   90.00
_cell.angle_beta   90.00
_cell.angle_gamma   90.00
#
_symmetry.space_group_name_H-M   'P 1'
#
loop_
_entity.id
_entity.type
_entity.pdbx_description
1 polymer ?
#
loop_
_entity_poly.entity_id
_entity_poly.type
_entity_poly.pdbx_seq_one_letter_code
_entity_poly.pdbx_strand_id
1 'polypeptide(L)'
;MDTIKTQTNQQKTTKNNKEILNEFIRDAKLQGLQKRTLETYKSNLQYYLNYIEKKPWQANKKDLKNFLHHLKNQKQGRRGKGLSPSTINSYFSALNTFYDYLKYEEIIQENPVKEIRQRYIQNKQDKNKRKRQLLSVKQMASLIKATLDTRDRAIITLLAKTGIRRNELINIDLKDINWQKNKIELKPTAKRTNTTVFFDDECARTLKRWTKTRNKQEPKTQALFTNQSQNRLKRHGIYHAVTKHAQKLGHHNPNSNNLEERFTPHCCRHWFTTHLRRNGMRREYIKELRGDTRNQAIDIYDHIDKQKLKRSYMAHIPTLGI
;
A
#
# COMPACT_ATOMS: atom_id res chain seq x y z
N MET A 1 35.80 -35.72 -3.27
CA MET A 1 34.78 -34.70 -2.93
C MET A 1 34.45 -33.77 -4.11
N ASP A 2 35.33 -33.62 -5.11
CA ASP A 2 35.09 -32.72 -6.26
C ASP A 2 34.11 -33.27 -7.32
N THR A 3 33.99 -34.59 -7.47
CA THR A 3 33.11 -35.20 -8.47
C THR A 3 31.62 -35.00 -8.16
N ILE A 4 31.24 -34.99 -6.86
CA ILE A 4 29.85 -34.76 -6.40
C ILE A 4 29.47 -33.29 -6.57
N LYS A 5 30.37 -32.34 -6.27
CA LYS A 5 30.15 -30.91 -6.51
C LYS A 5 29.98 -30.60 -8.01
N THR A 6 30.75 -31.27 -8.86
CA THR A 6 30.71 -31.09 -10.32
C THR A 6 29.41 -31.62 -10.92
N GLN A 7 28.92 -32.78 -10.46
CA GLN A 7 27.61 -33.33 -10.89
C GLN A 7 26.42 -32.48 -10.41
N THR A 8 26.51 -31.92 -9.20
CA THR A 8 25.45 -31.07 -8.63
C THR A 8 25.36 -29.72 -9.35
N ASN A 9 26.50 -29.15 -9.77
CA ASN A 9 26.52 -27.92 -10.58
C ASN A 9 26.00 -28.15 -12.01
N GLN A 10 26.33 -29.28 -12.63
CA GLN A 10 25.85 -29.62 -13.98
C GLN A 10 24.32 -29.81 -14.02
N GLN A 11 23.71 -30.45 -13.01
CA GLN A 11 22.25 -30.60 -12.92
C GLN A 11 21.50 -29.28 -12.68
N LYS A 12 22.12 -28.30 -12.01
CA LYS A 12 21.50 -26.98 -11.79
C LYS A 12 21.50 -26.11 -13.06
N THR A 13 22.49 -26.28 -13.95
CA THR A 13 22.62 -25.50 -15.21
C THR A 13 21.75 -25.97 -16.38
N THR A 14 21.12 -27.14 -16.30
CA THR A 14 20.19 -27.66 -17.34
C THR A 14 18.79 -27.05 -17.26
N LYS A 15 18.44 -26.43 -16.12
CA LYS A 15 17.10 -25.89 -15.86
C LYS A 15 16.74 -24.75 -16.80
N ASN A 16 15.48 -24.64 -17.20
CA ASN A 16 14.99 -23.48 -17.96
C ASN A 16 14.65 -22.30 -17.04
N ASN A 17 14.48 -21.10 -17.63
CA ASN A 17 14.21 -19.87 -16.88
C ASN A 17 12.90 -19.94 -16.07
N LYS A 18 11.92 -20.74 -16.50
CA LYS A 18 10.63 -20.91 -15.83
C LYS A 18 10.76 -21.79 -14.58
N GLU A 19 11.56 -22.86 -14.66
CA GLU A 19 11.85 -23.76 -13.55
C GLU A 19 12.57 -23.04 -12.41
N ILE A 20 13.70 -22.39 -12.72
CA ILE A 20 14.49 -21.69 -11.70
C ILE A 20 13.70 -20.55 -11.03
N LEU A 21 12.83 -19.88 -11.79
CA LEU A 21 11.93 -18.87 -11.23
C LEU A 21 10.91 -19.50 -10.27
N ASN A 22 10.33 -20.65 -10.63
CA ASN A 22 9.35 -21.31 -9.76
C ASN A 22 10.01 -21.81 -8.47
N GLU A 23 11.23 -22.31 -8.53
CA GLU A 23 12.02 -22.70 -7.36
C GLU A 23 12.29 -21.50 -6.46
N PHE A 24 12.78 -20.39 -7.02
CA PHE A 24 12.92 -19.14 -6.28
C PHE A 24 11.61 -18.68 -5.60
N ILE A 25 10.47 -18.75 -6.30
CA ILE A 25 9.19 -18.34 -5.71
C ILE A 25 8.76 -19.27 -4.57
N ARG A 26 9.10 -20.57 -4.62
CA ARG A 26 8.88 -21.51 -3.50
C ARG A 26 9.79 -21.17 -2.33
N ASP A 27 11.08 -20.95 -2.57
CA ASP A 27 12.05 -20.56 -1.54
C ASP A 27 11.65 -19.24 -0.86
N ALA A 28 11.35 -18.20 -1.64
CA ALA A 28 10.90 -16.92 -1.13
C ALA A 28 9.59 -17.04 -0.31
N LYS A 29 8.72 -18.00 -0.64
CA LYS A 29 7.53 -18.29 0.17
C LYS A 29 7.91 -18.94 1.51
N LEU A 30 8.89 -19.84 1.54
CA LEU A 30 9.43 -20.44 2.76
C LEU A 30 10.09 -19.40 3.67
N GLN A 31 10.77 -18.41 3.09
CA GLN A 31 11.30 -17.24 3.82
C GLN A 31 10.21 -16.31 4.39
N GLY A 32 8.92 -16.61 4.17
CA GLY A 32 7.80 -15.85 4.74
C GLY A 32 7.45 -14.58 3.98
N LEU A 33 7.88 -14.42 2.72
CA LEU A 33 7.50 -13.25 1.93
C LEU A 33 5.98 -13.23 1.68
N GLN A 34 5.38 -12.05 1.81
CA GLN A 34 3.94 -11.88 1.60
C GLN A 34 3.53 -12.25 0.17
N LYS A 35 2.37 -12.90 0.01
CA LYS A 35 1.81 -13.30 -1.30
C LYS A 35 1.89 -12.20 -2.37
N ARG A 36 1.55 -10.96 -2.01
CA ARG A 36 1.61 -9.82 -2.95
C ARG A 36 3.02 -9.48 -3.40
N THR A 37 4.01 -9.61 -2.51
CA THR A 37 5.42 -9.42 -2.84
C THR A 37 5.86 -10.52 -3.79
N LEU A 38 5.49 -11.78 -3.54
CA LEU A 38 5.78 -12.91 -4.43
C LEU A 38 5.17 -12.70 -5.83
N GLU A 39 3.91 -12.27 -5.92
CA GLU A 39 3.26 -11.94 -7.20
C GLU A 39 4.01 -10.84 -7.96
N THR A 40 4.44 -9.80 -7.24
CA THR A 40 5.22 -8.69 -7.82
C THR A 40 6.59 -9.16 -8.30
N TYR A 41 7.29 -9.95 -7.48
CA TYR A 41 8.60 -10.49 -7.83
C TYR A 41 8.50 -11.42 -9.02
N LYS A 42 7.54 -12.34 -9.03
CA LYS A 42 7.29 -13.24 -10.15
C LYS A 42 7.07 -12.46 -11.44
N SER A 43 6.16 -11.48 -11.44
CA SER A 43 5.88 -10.68 -12.63
C SER A 43 7.11 -9.89 -13.12
N ASN A 44 7.83 -9.23 -12.21
CA ASN A 44 9.04 -8.47 -12.55
C ASN A 44 10.15 -9.36 -13.12
N LEU A 45 10.36 -10.54 -12.52
CA LEU A 45 11.38 -11.48 -12.94
C LEU A 45 11.03 -12.17 -14.25
N GLN A 46 9.77 -12.55 -14.48
CA GLN A 46 9.32 -13.06 -15.77
C GLN A 46 9.62 -12.07 -16.89
N TYR A 47 9.31 -10.80 -16.65
CA TYR A 47 9.58 -9.74 -17.62
C TYR A 47 11.08 -9.59 -17.91
N TYR A 48 11.92 -9.62 -16.87
CA TYR A 48 13.37 -9.57 -17.04
C TYR A 48 13.93 -10.79 -17.77
N LEU A 49 13.51 -12.00 -17.40
CA LEU A 49 13.98 -13.26 -17.99
C LEU A 49 13.61 -13.36 -19.47
N ASN A 50 12.44 -12.82 -19.85
CA ASN A 50 12.04 -12.69 -21.25
C ASN A 50 12.87 -11.64 -21.98
N TYR A 51 13.23 -10.53 -21.33
CA TYR A 51 14.04 -9.46 -21.96
C TYR A 51 15.49 -9.88 -22.25
N ILE A 52 16.14 -10.61 -21.34
CA ILE A 52 17.56 -10.95 -21.52
C ILE A 52 17.79 -12.10 -22.51
N GLU A 53 16.74 -12.86 -22.84
CA GLU A 53 16.75 -13.99 -23.79
C GLU A 53 17.90 -14.99 -23.58
N LYS A 54 18.41 -15.10 -22.34
CA LYS A 54 19.50 -15.97 -21.94
C LYS A 54 19.27 -16.51 -20.54
N LYS A 55 20.14 -17.41 -20.09
CA LYS A 55 20.06 -17.90 -18.70
C LYS A 55 20.50 -16.80 -17.73
N PRO A 56 19.84 -16.64 -16.56
CA PRO A 56 20.19 -15.58 -15.62
C PRO A 56 21.62 -15.68 -15.08
N TRP A 57 22.20 -16.87 -14.99
CA TRP A 57 23.62 -17.04 -14.59
C TRP A 57 24.63 -16.68 -15.68
N GLN A 58 24.19 -16.47 -16.92
CA GLN A 58 25.02 -15.94 -18.01
C GLN A 58 24.93 -14.41 -18.13
N ALA A 59 24.03 -13.78 -17.38
CA ALA A 59 23.85 -12.34 -17.45
C ALA A 59 24.95 -11.61 -16.68
N ASN A 60 25.46 -10.53 -17.26
CA ASN A 60 26.53 -9.72 -16.68
C ASN A 60 26.06 -8.29 -16.33
N LYS A 61 26.98 -7.46 -15.82
CA LYS A 61 26.69 -6.06 -15.48
C LYS A 61 26.20 -5.23 -16.67
N LYS A 62 26.64 -5.53 -17.91
CA LYS A 62 26.19 -4.85 -19.13
C LYS A 62 24.71 -5.16 -19.41
N ASP A 63 24.30 -6.41 -19.25
CA ASP A 63 22.90 -6.82 -19.42
C ASP A 63 21.97 -6.11 -18.43
N LEU A 64 22.37 -6.01 -17.16
CA LEU A 64 21.60 -5.28 -16.14
C LEU A 64 21.50 -3.78 -16.42
N LYS A 65 22.56 -3.17 -16.96
CA LYS A 65 22.54 -1.76 -17.40
C LYS A 65 21.63 -1.56 -18.60
N ASN A 66 21.69 -2.46 -19.58
CA ASN A 66 20.81 -2.43 -20.75
C ASN A 66 19.35 -2.57 -20.33
N PHE A 67 19.05 -3.49 -19.41
CA PHE A 67 17.73 -3.62 -18.84
C PHE A 67 17.28 -2.36 -18.08
N LEU A 68 18.15 -1.73 -17.29
CA LEU A 68 17.83 -0.45 -16.63
C LEU A 68 17.51 0.66 -17.65
N HIS A 69 18.31 0.76 -18.71
CA HIS A 69 18.10 1.70 -19.79
C HIS A 69 16.75 1.44 -20.48
N HIS A 70 16.46 0.18 -20.78
CA HIS A 70 15.17 -0.26 -21.32
C HIS A 70 14.01 0.14 -20.42
N LEU A 71 14.07 -0.10 -19.10
CA LEU A 71 12.99 0.30 -18.18
C LEU A 71 12.81 1.83 -18.08
N LYS A 72 13.90 2.61 -18.23
CA LYS A 72 13.86 4.07 -18.22
C LYS A 72 13.30 4.66 -19.52
N ASN A 73 13.50 3.98 -20.64
CA ASN A 73 13.18 4.51 -21.97
C ASN A 73 11.98 3.83 -22.63
N GLN A 74 11.50 2.72 -22.07
CA GLN A 74 10.30 2.07 -22.57
C GLN A 74 9.08 2.99 -22.44
N LYS A 75 8.35 3.13 -23.56
CA LYS A 75 7.08 3.85 -23.63
C LYS A 75 5.90 3.09 -22.97
N GLN A 76 6.15 1.93 -22.33
CA GLN A 76 5.14 1.11 -21.64
C GLN A 76 4.65 1.70 -20.29
N GLY A 77 5.24 2.80 -19.81
CA GLY A 77 4.59 3.55 -18.73
C GLY A 77 3.21 4.05 -19.18
N ARG A 78 2.28 4.24 -18.23
CA ARG A 78 1.00 4.89 -18.53
C ARG A 78 1.29 6.21 -19.26
N ARG A 79 0.92 6.29 -20.55
CA ARG A 79 1.00 7.49 -21.43
C ARG A 79 2.37 7.78 -22.06
N GLY A 80 3.13 6.75 -22.49
CA GLY A 80 4.25 6.95 -23.44
C GLY A 80 5.56 7.45 -22.83
N LYS A 81 5.73 7.36 -21.51
CA LYS A 81 6.98 7.68 -20.79
C LYS A 81 7.57 6.43 -20.14
N GLY A 82 8.86 6.49 -19.80
CA GLY A 82 9.57 5.51 -18.99
C GLY A 82 8.88 5.11 -17.70
N LEU A 83 9.25 3.96 -17.13
CA LEU A 83 8.70 3.50 -15.86
C LEU A 83 9.08 4.44 -14.70
N SER A 84 8.19 4.55 -13.71
CA SER A 84 8.46 5.38 -12.54
C SER A 84 9.68 4.88 -11.74
N PRO A 85 10.43 5.76 -11.04
CA PRO A 85 11.56 5.34 -10.21
C PRO A 85 11.19 4.26 -9.19
N SER A 86 9.98 4.34 -8.60
CA SER A 86 9.47 3.32 -7.68
C SER A 86 9.25 1.97 -8.36
N THR A 87 8.80 1.98 -9.61
CA THR A 87 8.62 0.76 -10.41
C THR A 87 9.99 0.15 -10.73
N ILE A 88 10.95 0.95 -11.20
CA ILE A 88 12.32 0.51 -11.45
C ILE A 88 12.94 -0.08 -10.18
N ASN A 89 12.77 0.57 -9.03
CA ASN A 89 13.23 0.05 -7.74
C ASN A 89 12.60 -1.30 -7.39
N SER A 90 11.33 -1.52 -7.76
CA SER A 90 10.64 -2.80 -7.57
C SER A 90 11.27 -3.91 -8.41
N TYR A 91 11.57 -3.64 -9.69
CA TYR A 91 12.28 -4.59 -10.56
C TYR A 91 13.63 -4.98 -9.97
N PHE A 92 14.46 -3.98 -9.63
CA PHE A 92 15.80 -4.25 -9.12
C PHE A 92 15.81 -4.82 -7.69
N SER A 93 14.76 -4.61 -6.91
CA SER A 93 14.59 -5.34 -5.64
C SER A 93 14.32 -6.82 -5.88
N ALA A 94 13.41 -7.15 -6.80
CA ALA A 94 13.13 -8.53 -7.17
C ALA A 94 14.36 -9.23 -7.77
N LEU A 95 15.08 -8.54 -8.66
CA LEU A 95 16.34 -9.04 -9.22
C LEU A 95 17.38 -9.29 -8.12
N ASN A 96 17.55 -8.35 -7.20
CA ASN A 96 18.55 -8.53 -6.15
C ASN A 96 18.26 -9.78 -5.32
N THR A 97 17.01 -9.97 -4.87
CA THR A 97 16.64 -11.17 -4.09
C THR A 97 16.78 -12.45 -4.91
N PHE A 98 16.42 -12.41 -6.20
CA PHE A 98 16.59 -13.56 -7.09
C PHE A 98 18.06 -13.94 -7.30
N TYR A 99 18.95 -12.97 -7.54
CA TYR A 99 20.38 -13.24 -7.67
C TYR A 99 21.05 -13.59 -6.33
N ASP A 100 20.53 -13.11 -5.20
CA ASP A 100 20.96 -13.60 -3.88
C ASP A 100 20.56 -15.08 -3.69
N TYR A 101 19.38 -15.49 -4.17
CA TYR A 101 18.98 -16.91 -4.21
C TYR A 101 19.88 -17.74 -5.13
N LEU A 102 20.18 -17.28 -6.35
CA LEU A 102 21.11 -18.00 -7.24
C LEU A 102 22.50 -18.15 -6.63
N LYS A 103 22.96 -17.15 -5.87
CA LYS A 103 24.22 -17.23 -5.12
C LYS A 103 24.12 -18.27 -3.99
N TYR A 104 23.02 -18.27 -3.23
CA TYR A 104 22.76 -19.25 -2.18
C TYR A 104 22.72 -20.69 -2.71
N GLU A 105 22.15 -20.89 -3.90
CA GLU A 105 22.15 -22.17 -4.61
C GLU A 105 23.48 -22.53 -5.27
N GLU A 106 24.52 -21.70 -5.11
CA GLU A 106 25.86 -21.84 -5.69
C GLU A 106 25.88 -21.84 -7.24
N ILE A 107 24.81 -21.38 -7.88
CA ILE A 107 24.69 -21.28 -9.35
C ILE A 107 25.57 -20.14 -9.89
N ILE A 108 25.77 -19.10 -9.08
CA ILE A 108 26.66 -17.97 -9.36
C ILE A 108 27.52 -17.67 -8.14
N GLN A 109 28.71 -17.12 -8.35
CA GLN A 109 29.62 -16.76 -7.26
C GLN A 109 29.20 -15.45 -6.56
N GLU A 110 28.71 -14.48 -7.33
CA GLU A 110 28.40 -13.15 -6.83
C GLU A 110 27.11 -12.61 -7.40
N ASN A 111 26.48 -11.70 -6.65
CA ASN A 111 25.25 -11.03 -7.07
C ASN A 111 25.59 -9.73 -7.85
N PRO A 112 25.44 -9.70 -9.19
CA PRO A 112 25.81 -8.54 -10.00
C PRO A 112 24.84 -7.35 -9.83
N VAL A 113 23.69 -7.55 -9.18
CA VAL A 113 22.64 -6.53 -9.02
C VAL A 113 23.00 -5.51 -7.94
N LYS A 114 23.76 -5.90 -6.91
CA LYS A 114 24.06 -5.05 -5.75
C LYS A 114 24.77 -3.75 -6.15
N GLU A 115 25.83 -3.86 -6.94
CA GLU A 115 26.57 -2.69 -7.42
C GLU A 115 25.76 -1.79 -8.34
N ILE A 116 24.94 -2.38 -9.24
CA ILE A 116 24.07 -1.61 -10.14
C ILE A 116 23.05 -0.81 -9.33
N ARG A 117 22.46 -1.42 -8.31
CA ARG A 117 21.54 -0.73 -7.41
C ARG A 117 22.23 0.41 -6.69
N GLN A 118 23.41 0.18 -6.12
CA GLN A 118 24.16 1.20 -5.40
C GLN A 118 24.52 2.39 -6.30
N ARG A 119 24.98 2.13 -7.52
CA ARG A 119 25.46 3.19 -8.42
C ARG A 119 24.35 3.97 -9.12
N TYR A 120 23.24 3.33 -9.51
CA TYR A 120 22.27 3.92 -10.44
C TYR A 120 20.83 4.03 -9.91
N ILE A 121 20.53 3.36 -8.79
CA ILE A 121 19.14 3.19 -8.30
C ILE A 121 18.98 3.67 -6.87
N GLN A 122 20.05 3.65 -6.05
CA GLN A 122 20.04 4.26 -4.74
C GLN A 122 19.58 5.71 -4.89
N ASN A 123 18.43 5.97 -4.26
CA ASN A 123 17.83 7.28 -4.25
C ASN A 123 18.84 8.21 -3.56
N LYS A 124 19.58 9.05 -4.33
CA LYS A 124 19.89 10.38 -3.82
C LYS A 124 18.56 10.89 -3.31
N GLN A 125 18.43 11.05 -1.99
CA GLN A 125 17.17 11.38 -1.33
C GLN A 125 16.45 12.42 -2.18
N ASP A 126 15.43 11.99 -2.93
CA ASP A 126 14.75 12.88 -3.86
C ASP A 126 14.10 13.96 -3.00
N LYS A 127 14.77 15.11 -2.95
CA LYS A 127 14.32 16.34 -2.28
C LYS A 127 12.97 16.81 -2.85
N ASN A 128 12.53 16.23 -3.97
CA ASN A 128 11.19 16.34 -4.53
C ASN A 128 10.33 15.10 -4.25
N LYS A 129 10.00 14.82 -2.98
CA LYS A 129 8.81 14.01 -2.69
C LYS A 129 7.61 14.74 -3.30
N ARG A 130 7.18 14.32 -4.49
CA ARG A 130 5.96 14.82 -5.17
C ARG A 130 4.88 14.97 -4.11
N LYS A 131 4.46 16.21 -3.84
CA LYS A 131 3.47 16.44 -2.78
C LYS A 131 2.18 15.78 -3.26
N ARG A 132 1.45 15.19 -2.32
CA ARG A 132 0.13 14.67 -2.64
C ARG A 132 -0.86 15.80 -2.48
N GLN A 133 -1.95 15.73 -3.22
CA GLN A 133 -3.06 16.64 -3.01
C GLN A 133 -3.51 16.61 -1.55
N LEU A 134 -3.62 17.79 -0.97
CA LEU A 134 -4.07 17.99 0.40
C LEU A 134 -5.22 19.00 0.36
N LEU A 135 -6.43 18.51 0.55
CA LEU A 135 -7.60 19.38 0.67
C LEU A 135 -7.54 20.20 1.96
N SER A 136 -8.02 21.44 1.91
CA SER A 136 -8.37 22.20 3.11
C SER A 136 -9.50 21.52 3.89
N VAL A 137 -9.75 21.97 5.13
CA VAL A 137 -10.88 21.50 5.94
C VAL A 137 -12.21 21.80 5.22
N LYS A 138 -12.35 23.01 4.66
CA LYS A 138 -13.53 23.42 3.88
C LYS A 138 -13.75 22.54 2.65
N GLN A 139 -12.72 22.27 1.85
CA GLN A 139 -12.82 21.40 0.68
C GLN A 139 -13.17 19.95 1.04
N MET A 140 -12.60 19.41 2.12
CA MET A 140 -12.98 18.08 2.60
C MET A 140 -14.44 18.03 3.05
N ALA A 141 -14.90 19.05 3.79
CA ALA A 141 -16.30 19.18 4.17
C ALA A 141 -17.22 19.25 2.94
N SER A 142 -16.89 20.08 1.95
CA SER A 142 -17.64 20.18 0.68
C SER A 142 -17.70 18.84 -0.06
N LEU A 143 -16.59 18.09 -0.12
CA LEU A 143 -16.56 16.76 -0.73
C LEU A 143 -17.54 15.79 -0.05
N ILE A 144 -17.55 15.75 1.28
CA ILE A 144 -18.45 14.88 2.03
C ILE A 144 -19.91 15.32 1.88
N LYS A 145 -20.20 16.63 1.99
CA LYS A 145 -21.57 17.17 1.86
C LYS A 145 -22.16 16.93 0.47
N ALA A 146 -21.37 17.11 -0.58
CA ALA A 146 -21.79 16.88 -1.96
C ALA A 146 -22.01 15.40 -2.29
N THR A 147 -21.48 14.47 -1.49
CA THR A 147 -21.60 13.03 -1.72
C THR A 147 -22.97 12.55 -1.23
N LEU A 148 -23.97 12.44 -2.10
CA LEU A 148 -25.36 12.10 -1.70
C LEU A 148 -25.56 10.62 -1.32
N ASP A 149 -24.82 9.72 -1.96
CA ASP A 149 -24.86 8.29 -1.66
C ASP A 149 -24.39 8.04 -0.22
N THR A 150 -25.24 7.42 0.61
CA THR A 150 -24.97 7.25 2.04
C THR A 150 -23.78 6.35 2.31
N ARG A 151 -23.54 5.34 1.46
CA ARG A 151 -22.39 4.44 1.55
C ARG A 151 -21.11 5.19 1.25
N ASP A 152 -21.05 5.88 0.12
CA ASP A 152 -19.86 6.60 -0.32
C ASP A 152 -19.55 7.75 0.66
N ARG A 153 -20.58 8.45 1.17
CA ARG A 153 -20.41 9.49 2.21
C ARG A 153 -19.78 8.92 3.46
N ALA A 154 -20.26 7.77 3.95
CA ALA A 154 -19.70 7.09 5.11
C ALA A 154 -18.26 6.59 4.86
N ILE A 155 -17.95 6.08 3.65
CA ILE A 155 -16.59 5.66 3.26
C ILE A 155 -15.62 6.84 3.30
N ILE A 156 -15.95 7.96 2.64
CA ILE A 156 -15.08 9.14 2.58
C ILE A 156 -14.88 9.71 3.98
N THR A 157 -15.95 9.82 4.77
CA THR A 157 -15.90 10.34 6.14
C THR A 157 -15.01 9.47 7.01
N LEU A 158 -15.20 8.15 7.03
CA LEU A 158 -14.38 7.24 7.82
C LEU A 158 -12.91 7.31 7.41
N LEU A 159 -12.60 7.32 6.11
CA LEU A 159 -11.23 7.45 5.61
C LEU A 159 -10.56 8.76 6.05
N ALA A 160 -11.28 9.89 5.98
CA ALA A 160 -10.76 11.20 6.32
C ALA A 160 -10.60 11.38 7.84
N LYS A 161 -11.57 10.90 8.62
CA LYS A 161 -11.63 11.08 10.08
C LYS A 161 -10.77 10.13 10.88
N THR A 162 -10.33 9.01 10.28
CA THR A 162 -9.56 7.98 11.01
C THR A 162 -8.21 7.66 10.36
N GLY A 163 -8.03 8.05 9.10
CA GLY A 163 -6.85 7.69 8.32
C GLY A 163 -6.68 6.19 8.11
N ILE A 164 -7.70 5.35 8.35
CA ILE A 164 -7.64 3.90 8.19
C ILE A 164 -7.10 3.45 6.81
N ARG A 165 -6.37 2.33 6.74
CA ARG A 165 -5.90 1.81 5.45
C ARG A 165 -7.08 1.22 4.67
N ARG A 166 -7.08 1.38 3.34
CA ARG A 166 -8.16 0.87 2.47
C ARG A 166 -8.50 -0.60 2.70
N ASN A 167 -7.50 -1.47 2.88
CA ASN A 167 -7.76 -2.90 3.11
C ASN A 167 -8.34 -3.18 4.50
N GLU A 168 -7.97 -2.38 5.51
CA GLU A 168 -8.55 -2.49 6.85
C GLU A 168 -10.02 -2.11 6.79
N LEU A 169 -10.36 -0.99 6.13
CA LEU A 169 -11.75 -0.56 5.91
C LEU A 169 -12.60 -1.63 5.21
N ILE A 170 -12.06 -2.27 4.17
CA ILE A 170 -12.76 -3.35 3.44
C ILE A 170 -13.12 -4.51 4.37
N ASN A 171 -12.30 -4.80 5.38
CA ASN A 171 -12.41 -5.98 6.22
C ASN A 171 -13.24 -5.76 7.50
N ILE A 172 -13.74 -4.55 7.74
CA ILE A 172 -14.61 -4.25 8.89
C ILE A 172 -15.95 -4.99 8.75
N ASP A 173 -16.40 -5.58 9.85
CA ASP A 173 -17.73 -6.14 10.04
C ASP A 173 -18.55 -5.25 10.99
N LEU A 174 -19.89 -5.38 10.94
CA LEU A 174 -20.77 -4.62 11.84
C LEU A 174 -20.44 -4.85 13.32
N LYS A 175 -20.09 -6.09 13.69
CA LYS A 175 -19.71 -6.48 15.06
C LYS A 175 -18.43 -5.82 15.56
N ASP A 176 -17.59 -5.32 14.66
CA ASP A 176 -16.31 -4.69 15.01
C ASP A 176 -16.51 -3.26 15.55
N ILE A 177 -17.72 -2.70 15.43
CA ILE A 177 -18.04 -1.32 15.80
C ILE A 177 -18.66 -1.27 17.19
N ASN A 178 -18.02 -0.52 18.09
CA ASN A 178 -18.59 -0.16 19.38
C ASN A 178 -19.11 1.28 19.32
N TRP A 179 -20.43 1.42 19.19
CA TRP A 179 -21.12 2.71 19.08
C TRP A 179 -21.10 3.54 20.36
N GLN A 180 -21.08 2.91 21.54
CA GLN A 180 -21.01 3.63 22.82
C GLN A 180 -19.64 4.28 23.01
N LYS A 181 -18.59 3.58 22.60
CA LYS A 181 -17.20 4.03 22.75
C LYS A 181 -16.68 4.78 21.51
N ASN A 182 -17.50 4.92 20.46
CA ASN A 182 -17.12 5.47 19.15
C ASN A 182 -15.76 4.93 18.65
N LYS A 183 -15.65 3.60 18.60
CA LYS A 183 -14.44 2.92 18.12
C LYS A 183 -14.74 1.72 17.25
N ILE A 184 -13.79 1.35 16.41
CA ILE A 184 -13.77 0.13 15.59
C ILE A 184 -12.55 -0.68 16.00
N GLU A 185 -12.73 -1.96 16.29
CA GLU A 185 -11.62 -2.89 16.54
C GLU A 185 -11.27 -3.61 15.24
N LEU A 186 -10.10 -3.30 14.69
CA LEU A 186 -9.64 -3.92 13.45
C LEU A 186 -9.06 -5.31 13.69
N LYS A 187 -9.19 -6.17 12.68
CA LYS A 187 -8.52 -7.47 12.65
C LYS A 187 -7.00 -7.28 12.67
N PRO A 188 -6.25 -8.03 13.50
CA PRO A 188 -4.79 -7.94 13.55
C PRO A 188 -4.15 -8.17 12.17
N THR A 189 -3.10 -7.40 11.86
CA THR A 189 -2.26 -7.64 10.68
C THR A 189 -0.81 -7.38 11.05
N ALA A 190 0.14 -8.10 10.44
CA ALA A 190 1.57 -7.90 10.69
C ALA A 190 2.06 -6.45 10.45
N LYS A 191 1.30 -5.64 9.70
CA LYS A 191 1.64 -4.25 9.37
C LYS A 191 0.96 -3.22 10.27
N ARG A 192 0.25 -3.65 11.32
CA ARG A 192 -0.50 -2.79 12.22
C ARG A 192 -0.34 -3.24 13.67
N THR A 193 0.19 -2.35 14.50
CA THR A 193 0.42 -2.55 15.94
C THR A 193 -0.84 -2.26 16.76
N ASN A 194 -1.37 -1.04 16.67
CA ASN A 194 -2.61 -0.66 17.35
C ASN A 194 -3.84 -0.97 16.49
N THR A 195 -4.70 -1.89 16.91
CA THR A 195 -5.92 -2.29 16.17
C THR A 195 -7.13 -1.39 16.42
N THR A 196 -7.11 -0.55 17.45
CA THR A 196 -8.25 0.30 17.80
C THR A 196 -8.27 1.56 16.94
N VAL A 197 -9.42 1.86 16.32
CA VAL A 197 -9.66 3.08 15.53
C VAL A 197 -10.78 3.89 16.19
N PHE A 198 -10.47 5.11 16.63
CA PHE A 198 -11.48 6.04 17.14
C PHE A 198 -12.12 6.84 16.00
N PHE A 199 -13.39 7.21 16.18
CA PHE A 199 -14.11 8.12 15.29
C PHE A 199 -14.94 9.12 16.08
N ASP A 200 -15.18 10.31 15.52
CA ASP A 200 -15.97 11.37 16.15
C ASP A 200 -17.47 11.24 15.85
N ASP A 201 -18.30 12.11 16.42
CA ASP A 201 -19.75 12.04 16.27
C ASP A 201 -20.23 12.34 14.85
N GLU A 202 -19.48 13.15 14.08
CA GLU A 202 -19.76 13.36 12.66
C GLU A 202 -19.61 12.07 11.88
N CYS A 203 -18.51 11.34 12.10
CA CYS A 203 -18.31 10.03 11.51
C CYS A 203 -19.38 9.03 12.01
N ALA A 204 -19.71 9.04 13.29
CA ALA A 204 -20.76 8.18 13.85
C ALA A 204 -22.11 8.40 13.14
N ARG A 205 -22.51 9.66 12.92
CA ARG A 205 -23.77 10.02 12.22
C ARG A 205 -23.78 9.49 10.78
N THR A 206 -22.70 9.67 10.02
CA THR A 206 -22.63 9.16 8.64
C THR A 206 -22.65 7.63 8.59
N LEU A 207 -21.93 6.96 9.49
CA LEU A 207 -21.93 5.50 9.61
C LEU A 207 -23.31 4.97 9.97
N LYS A 208 -23.99 5.54 10.98
CA LYS A 208 -25.35 5.15 11.38
C LYS A 208 -26.36 5.30 10.23
N ARG A 209 -26.24 6.38 9.45
CA ARG A 209 -27.10 6.60 8.26
C ARG A 209 -26.89 5.51 7.22
N TRP A 210 -25.63 5.17 6.93
CA TRP A 210 -25.29 4.08 6.03
C TRP A 210 -25.79 2.74 6.56
N THR A 211 -25.54 2.39 7.83
CA THR A 211 -25.96 1.10 8.39
C THR A 211 -27.47 0.92 8.36
N LYS A 212 -28.25 2.00 8.55
CA LYS A 212 -29.71 1.97 8.38
C LYS A 212 -30.10 1.61 6.94
N THR A 213 -29.50 2.25 5.93
CA THR A 213 -29.75 1.93 4.51
C THR A 213 -29.31 0.50 4.17
N ARG A 214 -28.10 0.12 4.61
CA ARG A 214 -27.53 -1.21 4.40
C ARG A 214 -28.41 -2.32 4.98
N ASN A 215 -28.91 -2.15 6.20
CA ASN A 215 -29.69 -3.20 6.86
C ASN A 215 -31.06 -3.41 6.20
N LYS A 216 -31.67 -2.36 5.63
CA LYS A 216 -32.88 -2.49 4.80
C LYS A 216 -32.68 -3.32 3.53
N GLN A 217 -31.43 -3.48 3.07
CA GLN A 217 -31.11 -4.32 1.92
C GLN A 217 -30.87 -5.78 2.31
N GLU A 218 -30.91 -6.11 3.61
CA GLU A 218 -30.74 -7.48 4.14
C GLU A 218 -29.55 -8.26 3.55
N PRO A 219 -28.35 -7.67 3.47
CA PRO A 219 -27.20 -8.36 2.89
C PRO A 219 -26.82 -9.59 3.72
N LYS A 220 -26.60 -10.73 3.06
CA LYS A 220 -26.15 -11.99 3.71
C LYS A 220 -24.75 -11.90 4.34
N THR A 221 -23.98 -10.85 4.04
CA THR A 221 -22.63 -10.65 4.59
C THR A 221 -22.64 -9.76 5.84
N GLN A 222 -21.68 -9.99 6.75
CA GLN A 222 -21.47 -9.14 7.93
C GLN A 222 -20.65 -7.86 7.65
N ALA A 223 -20.15 -7.70 6.42
CA ALA A 223 -19.30 -6.59 6.03
C ALA A 223 -19.96 -5.22 6.25
N LEU A 224 -19.26 -4.27 6.87
CA LEU A 224 -19.78 -2.91 7.05
C LEU A 224 -20.14 -2.25 5.71
N PHE A 225 -19.28 -2.38 4.70
CA PHE A 225 -19.51 -1.81 3.37
C PHE A 225 -19.78 -2.89 2.33
N THR A 226 -20.91 -2.76 1.63
CA THR A 226 -21.37 -3.69 0.60
C THR A 226 -21.42 -3.03 -0.78
N ASN A 227 -21.29 -3.83 -1.83
CA ASN A 227 -21.55 -3.42 -3.20
C ASN A 227 -23.07 -3.49 -3.52
N GLN A 228 -23.45 -3.15 -4.75
CA GLN A 228 -24.86 -3.19 -5.19
C GLN A 228 -25.44 -4.60 -5.14
N SER A 229 -24.62 -5.63 -5.40
CA SER A 229 -24.97 -7.04 -5.24
C SER A 229 -24.88 -7.53 -3.78
N GLN A 230 -24.91 -6.63 -2.80
CA GLN A 230 -24.92 -6.91 -1.35
C GLN A 230 -23.71 -7.71 -0.82
N ASN A 231 -22.67 -7.89 -1.62
CA ASN A 231 -21.44 -8.55 -1.24
C ASN A 231 -20.44 -7.56 -0.64
N ARG A 232 -19.43 -8.03 0.10
CA ARG A 232 -18.36 -7.18 0.65
C ARG A 232 -17.73 -6.31 -0.45
N LEU A 233 -17.62 -5.02 -0.18
CA LEU A 233 -17.05 -4.07 -1.12
C LEU A 233 -15.56 -4.34 -1.34
N LYS A 234 -15.11 -4.35 -2.60
CA LYS A 234 -13.72 -4.62 -2.99
C LYS A 234 -12.90 -3.33 -3.14
N ARG A 235 -11.58 -3.48 -3.35
CA ARG A 235 -10.62 -2.36 -3.51
C ARG A 235 -11.03 -1.31 -4.55
N HIS A 236 -11.55 -1.75 -5.70
CA HIS A 236 -12.00 -0.86 -6.76
C HIS A 236 -13.25 -0.08 -6.36
N GLY A 237 -14.16 -0.69 -5.61
CA GLY A 237 -15.35 -0.02 -5.07
C GLY A 237 -14.98 1.14 -4.14
N ILE A 238 -14.05 0.94 -3.20
CA ILE A 238 -13.57 2.03 -2.34
C ILE A 238 -12.83 3.11 -3.13
N TYR A 239 -12.03 2.72 -4.12
CA TYR A 239 -11.36 3.69 -4.98
C TYR A 239 -12.40 4.58 -5.69
N HIS A 240 -13.39 3.95 -6.34
CA HIS A 240 -14.43 4.65 -7.08
C HIS A 240 -15.31 5.54 -6.18
N ALA A 241 -15.68 5.03 -5.00
CA ALA A 241 -16.44 5.80 -3.99
C ALA A 241 -15.75 7.10 -3.58
N VAL A 242 -14.41 7.16 -3.62
CA VAL A 242 -13.68 8.42 -3.35
C VAL A 242 -13.49 9.24 -4.63
N THR A 243 -12.97 8.62 -5.69
CA THR A 243 -12.54 9.36 -6.88
C THR A 243 -13.71 9.91 -7.69
N LYS A 244 -14.87 9.24 -7.71
CA LYS A 244 -16.07 9.70 -8.41
C LYS A 244 -16.49 11.09 -7.92
N HIS A 245 -16.66 11.24 -6.60
CA HIS A 245 -17.11 12.51 -6.01
C HIS A 245 -16.01 13.56 -6.01
N ALA A 246 -14.75 13.16 -5.78
CA ALA A 246 -13.63 14.08 -5.89
C ALA A 246 -13.45 14.63 -7.32
N GLN A 247 -13.65 13.81 -8.34
CA GLN A 247 -13.57 14.24 -9.74
C GLN A 247 -14.68 15.23 -10.08
N LYS A 248 -15.92 14.99 -9.63
CA LYS A 248 -17.05 15.90 -9.82
C LYS A 248 -16.79 17.31 -9.27
N LEU A 249 -16.01 17.43 -8.20
CA LEU A 249 -15.64 18.70 -7.59
C LEU A 249 -14.30 19.26 -8.08
N GLY A 250 -13.73 18.70 -9.15
CA GLY A 250 -12.43 19.14 -9.70
C GLY A 250 -11.23 18.79 -8.81
N HIS A 251 -11.41 17.96 -7.78
CA HIS A 251 -10.33 17.52 -6.89
C HIS A 251 -9.63 16.26 -7.38
N HIS A 252 -10.08 15.60 -8.46
CA HIS A 252 -9.40 14.41 -8.98
C HIS A 252 -9.32 14.43 -10.49
N ASN A 253 -8.10 14.52 -11.00
CA ASN A 253 -7.79 14.31 -12.41
C ASN A 253 -7.20 12.91 -12.62
N PRO A 254 -7.98 11.92 -13.11
CA PRO A 254 -7.46 10.59 -13.40
C PRO A 254 -6.42 10.59 -14.53
N ASN A 255 -6.41 11.65 -15.35
CA ASN A 255 -5.51 11.86 -16.48
C ASN A 255 -4.19 12.54 -16.11
N SER A 256 -4.10 13.12 -14.91
CA SER A 256 -2.86 13.73 -14.45
C SER A 256 -1.83 12.70 -13.99
N ASN A 257 -0.57 13.02 -14.24
CA ASN A 257 0.61 12.37 -13.66
C ASN A 257 1.13 13.10 -12.41
N ASN A 258 0.61 14.31 -12.16
CA ASN A 258 0.89 15.08 -10.97
C ASN A 258 0.08 14.51 -9.79
N LEU A 259 0.74 14.22 -8.67
CA LEU A 259 0.06 13.69 -7.49
C LEU A 259 -0.74 14.77 -6.74
N GLU A 260 -0.47 16.04 -7.01
CA GLU A 260 -1.20 17.19 -6.46
C GLU A 260 -2.57 17.38 -7.09
N GLU A 261 -2.79 16.80 -8.28
CA GLU A 261 -4.07 16.83 -9.00
C GLU A 261 -4.89 15.54 -8.81
N ARG A 262 -4.40 14.61 -7.97
CA ARG A 262 -5.03 13.30 -7.76
C ARG A 262 -5.47 13.10 -6.32
N PHE A 263 -6.78 13.20 -6.09
CA PHE A 263 -7.37 12.78 -4.82
C PHE A 263 -7.85 11.32 -4.85
N THR A 264 -7.25 10.46 -4.02
CA THR A 264 -7.57 9.01 -3.93
C THR A 264 -7.75 8.60 -2.47
N PRO A 265 -8.17 7.37 -2.12
CA PRO A 265 -8.32 6.96 -0.71
C PRO A 265 -7.06 7.16 0.15
N HIS A 266 -5.86 7.07 -0.45
CA HIS A 266 -4.61 7.34 0.26
C HIS A 266 -4.46 8.83 0.63
N CYS A 267 -5.04 9.74 -0.15
CA CYS A 267 -5.03 11.17 0.13
C CYS A 267 -5.84 11.49 1.39
N CYS A 268 -6.91 10.75 1.70
CA CYS A 268 -7.63 10.88 2.97
C CYS A 268 -6.75 10.53 4.19
N ARG A 269 -5.96 9.45 4.15
CA ARG A 269 -5.00 9.13 5.22
C ARG A 269 -3.90 10.20 5.35
N HIS A 270 -3.46 10.74 4.23
CA HIS A 270 -2.50 11.85 4.24
C HIS A 270 -3.10 13.12 4.84
N TRP A 271 -4.34 13.45 4.49
CA TRP A 271 -5.13 14.54 5.04
C TRP A 271 -5.25 14.39 6.57
N PHE A 272 -5.70 13.23 7.04
CA PHE A 272 -5.79 12.90 8.47
C PHE A 272 -4.49 13.17 9.22
N THR A 273 -3.39 12.59 8.74
CA THR A 273 -2.06 12.75 9.38
C THR A 273 -1.63 14.22 9.42
N THR A 274 -1.82 14.92 8.30
CA THR A 274 -1.31 16.29 8.15
C THR A 274 -2.11 17.27 9.00
N HIS A 275 -3.43 17.14 9.04
CA HIS A 275 -4.29 18.03 9.82
C HIS A 275 -4.16 17.77 11.33
N LEU A 276 -4.05 16.52 11.78
CA LEU A 276 -3.74 16.25 13.19
C LEU A 276 -2.41 16.88 13.62
N ARG A 277 -1.38 16.75 12.78
CA ARG A 277 -0.07 17.36 13.05
C ARG A 277 -0.14 18.89 13.06
N ARG A 278 -0.86 19.50 12.10
CA ARG A 278 -1.05 20.95 12.03
C ARG A 278 -1.84 21.50 13.22
N ASN A 279 -2.74 20.70 13.78
CA ASN A 279 -3.49 21.05 14.99
C ASN A 279 -2.70 20.82 16.29
N GLY A 280 -1.41 20.46 16.22
CA GLY A 280 -0.54 20.32 17.40
C GLY A 280 -0.44 18.90 17.97
N MET A 281 -1.01 17.88 17.32
CA MET A 281 -0.97 16.53 17.86
C MET A 281 0.45 15.94 17.80
N ARG A 282 0.89 15.36 18.92
CA ARG A 282 2.18 14.67 19.04
C ARG A 282 2.34 13.57 17.99
N ARG A 283 3.55 13.46 17.42
CA ARG A 283 3.85 12.51 16.33
C ARG A 283 3.65 11.07 16.76
N GLU A 284 3.99 10.75 18.00
CA GLU A 284 3.85 9.41 18.58
C GLU A 284 2.38 8.98 18.59
N TYR A 285 1.47 9.88 18.98
CA TYR A 285 0.04 9.61 19.00
C TYR A 285 -0.52 9.48 17.58
N ILE A 286 -0.05 10.29 16.63
CA ILE A 286 -0.44 10.15 15.21
C ILE A 286 0.00 8.79 14.66
N LYS A 287 1.23 8.34 14.95
CA LYS A 287 1.73 7.00 14.57
C LYS A 287 0.86 5.90 15.18
N GLU A 288 0.51 6.04 16.45
CA GLU A 288 -0.32 5.08 17.19
C GLU A 288 -1.75 4.99 16.63
N LEU A 289 -2.42 6.12 16.34
CA LEU A 289 -3.73 6.14 15.66
C LEU A 289 -3.68 5.48 14.28
N ARG A 290 -2.61 5.79 13.53
CA ARG A 290 -2.35 5.22 12.22
C ARG A 290 -2.07 3.72 12.25
N GLY A 291 -1.69 3.18 13.42
CA GLY A 291 -1.22 1.82 13.60
C GLY A 291 -0.02 1.52 12.69
N ASP A 292 0.94 2.44 12.64
CA ASP A 292 2.21 2.21 11.95
C ASP A 292 3.07 1.23 12.76
N THR A 293 3.85 0.37 12.09
CA THR A 293 4.72 -0.60 12.78
C THR A 293 5.79 0.13 13.57
N ARG A 294 6.01 -0.33 14.80
CA ARG A 294 7.04 0.19 15.72
C ARG A 294 8.37 -0.43 15.29
N ASN A 295 9.17 0.35 14.56
CA ASN A 295 10.42 -0.13 13.95
C ASN A 295 11.67 0.37 14.69
N GLN A 296 11.51 1.31 15.62
CA GLN A 296 12.60 1.86 16.43
C GLN A 296 12.45 1.43 17.88
N ALA A 297 13.56 1.17 18.58
CA ALA A 297 13.54 0.80 20.00
C ALA A 297 12.76 1.80 20.86
N ILE A 298 12.84 3.10 20.54
CA ILE A 298 12.05 4.18 21.18
C ILE A 298 10.54 3.97 21.03
N ASP A 299 10.07 3.46 19.89
CA ASP A 299 8.63 3.21 19.69
C ASP A 299 8.11 2.07 20.60
N ILE A 300 8.99 1.26 21.21
CA ILE A 300 8.64 0.13 22.11
C ILE A 300 8.37 0.63 23.54
N TYR A 301 9.08 1.67 23.99
CA TYR A 301 8.98 2.18 25.37
C TYR A 301 7.80 3.13 25.62
N ASP A 302 7.20 3.70 24.57
CA ASP A 302 6.00 4.54 24.68
C ASP A 302 4.73 3.67 24.83
N HIS A 303 4.41 3.25 26.05
CA HIS A 303 3.09 2.70 26.35
C HIS A 303 2.05 3.84 26.36
N ILE A 304 1.47 4.13 25.19
CA ILE A 304 0.44 5.15 25.05
C ILE A 304 -0.89 4.61 25.59
N ASP A 305 -1.38 5.21 26.68
CA ASP A 305 -2.70 4.92 27.21
C ASP A 305 -3.82 5.21 26.19
N LYS A 306 -4.75 4.26 26.04
CA LYS A 306 -5.84 4.35 25.05
C LYS A 306 -6.81 5.50 25.34
N GLN A 307 -7.05 5.84 26.60
CA GLN A 307 -7.94 6.95 26.93
C GLN A 307 -7.30 8.30 26.60
N LYS A 308 -6.02 8.49 26.93
CA LYS A 308 -5.23 9.66 26.52
C LYS A 308 -5.16 9.78 24.99
N LEU A 309 -4.97 8.67 24.29
CA LEU A 309 -4.99 8.64 22.82
C LEU A 309 -6.34 9.10 22.25
N LYS A 310 -7.45 8.59 22.81
CA LYS A 310 -8.81 8.99 22.40
C LYS A 310 -9.07 10.47 22.68
N ARG A 311 -8.72 10.97 23.87
CA ARG A 311 -8.90 12.39 24.24
C ARG A 311 -8.11 13.29 23.30
N SER A 312 -6.85 12.94 23.03
CA SER A 312 -6.02 13.70 22.09
C SER A 312 -6.58 13.63 20.66
N TYR A 313 -7.07 12.48 20.20
CA TYR A 313 -7.76 12.38 18.92
C TYR A 313 -8.95 13.36 18.83
N MET A 314 -9.84 13.36 19.83
CA MET A 314 -11.03 14.23 19.84
C MET A 314 -10.68 15.72 19.86
N ALA A 315 -9.63 16.09 20.59
CA ALA A 315 -9.19 17.49 20.67
C ALA A 315 -8.56 18.01 19.37
N HIS A 316 -8.06 17.12 18.49
CA HIS A 316 -7.27 17.53 17.32
C HIS A 316 -7.93 17.22 15.98
N ILE A 317 -8.89 16.29 15.91
CA ILE A 317 -9.58 15.98 14.64
C ILE A 317 -10.45 17.18 14.21
N PRO A 318 -10.31 17.71 12.97
CA PRO A 318 -11.09 18.86 12.55
C PRO A 318 -12.57 18.53 12.43
N THR A 319 -13.44 19.39 12.99
CA THR A 319 -14.89 19.38 12.72
C THR A 319 -15.16 19.82 11.28
N LEU A 320 -16.03 19.10 10.57
CA LEU A 320 -16.36 19.35 9.15
C LEU A 320 -17.77 19.94 8.95
N GLY A 321 -18.60 19.95 9.99
CA GLY A 321 -19.98 20.41 9.99
C GLY A 321 -20.88 19.58 9.07
N ILE A 322 -20.68 18.26 9.01
CA ILE A 322 -21.31 17.32 8.04
C ILE A 322 -22.50 16.56 8.60
#